data_AF-A0A7V5C8G3-F1
#
_entry.id   AF-A0A7V5C8G3-F1
#
_cell.length_a   1.000
_cell.length_b   1.000
_cell.length_c   1.000
_cell.angle_alpha   90.00
_cell.angle_beta   90.00
_cell.angle_gamma   90.00
#
_symmetry.space_group_name_H-M   'P 1'
#
loop_
_entity.id
_entity.type
_entity.pdbx_description
1 polymer ?
#
loop_
_entity_poly.entity_id
_entity_poly.type
_entity_poly.pdbx_seq_one_letter_code
_entity_poly.pdbx_strand_id
1 'polypeptide(L)' 'MTLSHGRPYLAIPGPSVMPDRVLAAMHRPAPNIYEGALVDMV' A
#
# COMPACT_ATOMS: atom_id res chain seq x y z
N MET A 1 -21.39 7.95 19.72
CA MET A 1 -19.94 8.17 19.53
C MET A 1 -19.30 6.82 19.34
N THR A 2 -18.90 6.46 18.11
CA THR A 2 -18.10 5.26 17.90
C THR A 2 -16.65 5.63 18.19
N LEU A 3 -16.06 5.08 19.26
CA LEU A 3 -14.61 5.13 19.42
C LEU A 3 -14.03 4.32 18.26
N SER A 4 -13.38 4.98 17.31
CA SER A 4 -12.59 4.28 16.29
C SER A 4 -11.39 3.64 16.99
N HIS A 5 -11.41 2.33 17.21
CA HIS A 5 -10.35 1.59 17.91
C HIS A 5 -9.01 1.49 17.13
N GLY A 6 -8.72 2.46 16.25
CA GLY A 6 -7.55 2.42 15.36
C GLY A 6 -7.55 1.19 14.44
N ARG A 7 -6.42 0.95 13.78
CA ARG A 7 -6.18 -0.30 13.06
C ARG A 7 -5.71 -1.37 14.05
N PRO A 8 -6.08 -2.65 13.86
CA PRO A 8 -5.49 -3.75 14.61
C PRO A 8 -3.96 -3.67 14.54
N TYR A 9 -3.31 -3.61 15.69
CA TYR A 9 -1.86 -3.55 15.80
C TYR A 9 -1.33 -4.91 16.27
N LEU A 10 -0.46 -5.50 15.46
CA LEU A 10 0.22 -6.75 15.77
C LEU A 10 1.72 -6.49 15.90
N ALA A 11 2.26 -6.67 17.11
CA ALA A 11 3.68 -6.51 17.40
C ALA A 11 4.44 -7.81 17.10
N ILE A 12 4.85 -7.99 15.84
CA ILE A 12 5.74 -9.07 15.38
C ILE A 12 6.98 -8.47 14.70
N PRO A 13 8.10 -9.23 14.55
CA PRO A 13 9.25 -8.83 13.75
C PRO A 13 8.96 -8.78 12.24
N GLY A 14 8.04 -7.92 11.83
CA GLY A 14 7.58 -7.79 10.46
C GLY A 14 6.55 -8.86 10.06
N PRO A 15 5.63 -8.52 9.13
CA PRO A 15 5.45 -7.22 8.47
C PRO A 15 4.86 -6.14 9.39
N SER A 16 5.19 -4.87 9.13
CA SER A 16 4.64 -3.72 9.85
C SER A 16 3.25 -3.33 9.33
N VAL A 17 2.43 -2.71 10.18
CA VAL A 17 1.13 -2.14 9.75
C VAL A 17 1.38 -1.00 8.75
N MET A 18 0.80 -1.11 7.56
CA MET A 18 0.95 -0.10 6.51
C MET A 18 0.14 1.17 6.87
N PRO A 19 0.72 2.39 6.78
CA PRO A 19 -0.03 3.63 6.96
C PRO A 19 -1.12 3.82 5.90
N ASP A 20 -2.23 4.44 6.27
CA ASP A 20 -3.37 4.64 5.37
C ASP A 20 -3.00 5.40 4.10
N ARG A 21 -2.13 6.42 4.20
CA ARG A 21 -1.62 7.17 3.03
C ARG A 21 -0.93 6.28 1.99
N VAL A 22 -0.23 5.24 2.45
CA VAL A 22 0.48 4.32 1.54
C VAL A 22 -0.51 3.36 0.91
N LEU A 23 -1.48 2.85 1.68
CA LEU A 23 -2.54 2.01 1.13
C LEU A 23 -3.40 2.75 0.10
N ALA A 24 -3.73 4.02 0.36
CA ALA A 24 -4.41 4.88 -0.59
C ALA A 24 -3.59 5.04 -1.88
N ALA A 25 -2.28 5.29 -1.77
CA ALA A 25 -1.40 5.39 -2.93
C ALA A 25 -1.23 4.05 -3.69
N MET A 26 -1.30 2.92 -2.98
CA MET A 26 -1.26 1.58 -3.55
C MET A 26 -2.56 1.18 -4.24
N HIS A 27 -3.69 1.83 -3.92
CA HIS A 27 -4.99 1.56 -4.52
C HIS A 27 -5.11 2.15 -5.94
N ARG A 28 -4.22 1.68 -6.82
CA ARG A 28 -4.16 2.03 -8.25
C ARG A 28 -3.92 0.77 -9.07
N PRO A 29 -4.34 0.73 -10.35
CA PRO A 29 -4.03 -0.38 -11.23
C PRO A 29 -2.52 -0.63 -11.31
N ALA A 30 -2.12 -1.91 -11.33
CA ALA A 30 -0.73 -2.26 -11.57
C ALA A 30 -0.36 -1.94 -13.03
N PRO A 31 0.79 -1.29 -13.28
CA PRO A 31 1.27 -1.09 -14.65
C PRO A 31 1.68 -2.42 -15.28
N ASN A 32 1.51 -2.54 -16.60
CA ASN A 32 2.02 -3.68 -17.35
C ASN A 32 3.54 -3.55 -17.52
N ILE A 33 4.26 -4.65 -17.31
CA ILE A 33 5.73 -4.68 -17.37
C ILE A 33 6.27 -4.88 -18.79
N TYR A 34 5.42 -5.24 -19.75
CA TYR A 34 5.82 -5.51 -21.14
C TYR A 34 5.47 -4.36 -22.11
N GLU A 35 4.77 -3.33 -21.65
CA GLU A 35 4.33 -2.21 -22.49
C GLU A 35 4.30 -0.90 -21.69
N GLY A 36 4.15 0.22 -22.42
CA GLY A 36 3.96 1.54 -21.84
C GLY A 36 5.22 2.12 -21.17
N ALA A 37 5.00 3.15 -20.35
CA ALA A 37 6.07 4.00 -19.84
C ALA A 37 7.16 3.28 -19.02
N LEU A 38 6.90 2.07 -18.49
CA LEU A 38 7.91 1.29 -17.77
C LEU A 38 9.01 0.75 -18.69
N VAL A 39 8.69 0.39 -19.93
CA VAL A 39 9.66 -0.11 -20.92
C VAL A 39 10.63 1.01 -21.33
N ASP A 40 10.15 2.26 -21.37
CA ASP A 40 10.94 3.44 -21.76
C ASP A 40 11.87 3.97 -20.64
N MET A 41 11.87 3.35 -19.45
CA MET A 41 12.68 3.78 -18.30
C MET A 41 14.09 3.17 -18.25
N VAL A 42 14.45 2.29 -19.19
CA VAL A 42 15.71 1.53 -19.21
C VAL A 42 16.70 2.11 -20.23
#